data_AF-C9SWH0-F1
#
_entry.id   AF-C9SWH0-F1
#
_cell.length_a   1.000
_cell.length_b   1.000
_cell.length_c   1.000
_cell.angle_alpha   90.00
_cell.angle_beta   90.00
_cell.angle_gamma   90.00
#
_symmetry.space_group_name_H-M   'P 1'
#
loop_
_entity.id
_entity.type
_entity.pdbx_description
1 polymer ?
#
loop_
_entity_poly.entity_id
_entity_poly.type
_entity_poly.pdbx_seq_one_letter_code
_entity_poly.pdbx_strand_id
1 'polypeptide(L)'
;MPSHTSKDLLAALLKTTEADIIPLTREGVTSGSKVFGAAILSAASLAPYTVATNDERTSPLLHGEINCIQKFYTVSHPDPASRPSPGDDCVFFATHEPCSLCLSGITWSGFKELYFLSLLEFTALCRRTSFAVSPTYHGPHGHDPAG
;
A
#
# COMPACT_ATOMS: atom_id res chain seq x y z
N MET A 1 18.46 -4.66 -5.54
CA MET A 1 17.42 -5.35 -4.75
C MET A 1 17.40 -6.81 -5.14
N PRO A 2 17.20 -7.77 -4.22
CA PRO A 2 16.98 -9.15 -4.60
C PRO A 2 15.76 -9.21 -5.53
N SER A 3 15.96 -9.71 -6.75
CA SER A 3 14.87 -9.89 -7.70
C SER A 3 14.13 -11.16 -7.33
N HIS A 4 13.00 -11.04 -6.64
CA HIS A 4 12.09 -12.16 -6.41
C HIS A 4 11.63 -12.74 -7.75
N THR A 5 11.44 -14.05 -7.83
CA THR A 5 10.80 -14.62 -9.01
C THR A 5 9.33 -14.22 -9.04
N SER A 6 8.72 -14.18 -10.24
CA SER A 6 7.28 -13.91 -10.34
C SER A 6 6.43 -14.91 -9.56
N LYS A 7 6.91 -16.15 -9.39
CA LYS A 7 6.26 -17.19 -8.59
C LYS A 7 6.29 -16.85 -7.10
N ASP A 8 7.44 -16.45 -6.57
CA ASP A 8 7.58 -16.11 -5.15
C ASP A 8 6.77 -14.86 -4.81
N LEU A 9 6.80 -13.86 -5.71
CA LEU A 9 5.98 -12.67 -5.59
C LEU A 9 4.49 -13.04 -5.54
N LEU A 10 3.99 -13.78 -6.53
CA LEU A 10 2.59 -14.18 -6.57
C LEU A 10 2.19 -14.98 -5.33
N ALA A 11 3.04 -15.91 -4.88
CA ALA A 11 2.80 -16.69 -3.66
C ALA A 11 2.69 -15.79 -2.42
N ALA A 12 3.55 -14.77 -2.30
CA ALA A 12 3.48 -13.81 -1.21
C ALA A 12 2.19 -12.97 -1.27
N LEU A 13 1.82 -12.44 -2.45
CA LEU A 13 0.60 -11.63 -2.62
C LEU A 13 -0.67 -12.42 -2.28
N LEU A 14 -0.76 -13.68 -2.74
CA LEU A 14 -1.89 -14.57 -2.42
C LEU A 14 -1.91 -14.92 -0.93
N LYS A 15 -0.75 -15.23 -0.34
CA LYS A 15 -0.63 -15.52 1.09
C LYS A 15 -1.06 -14.33 1.94
N THR A 16 -0.60 -13.11 1.62
CA THR A 16 -1.00 -11.89 2.33
C THR A 16 -2.49 -11.62 2.17
N THR A 17 -3.06 -11.91 1.00
CA THR A 17 -4.50 -11.79 0.79
C THR A 17 -5.27 -12.75 1.71
N GLU A 18 -4.90 -14.03 1.71
CA GLU A 18 -5.59 -15.07 2.47
C GLU A 18 -5.42 -14.93 4.00
N ALA A 19 -4.18 -14.75 4.45
CA ALA A 19 -3.84 -14.79 5.86
C ALA A 19 -4.07 -13.45 6.58
N ASP A 20 -3.92 -12.32 5.87
CA ASP A 20 -3.91 -11.00 6.52
C ASP A 20 -5.10 -10.14 6.07
N ILE A 21 -5.33 -9.98 4.76
CA ILE A 21 -6.35 -9.05 4.24
C ILE A 21 -7.77 -9.60 4.46
N ILE A 22 -8.06 -10.85 4.07
CA ILE A 22 -9.40 -11.43 4.16
C ILE A 22 -9.97 -11.37 5.60
N PRO A 23 -9.23 -11.75 6.66
CA PRO A 23 -9.72 -11.62 8.03
C PRO A 23 -10.09 -10.18 8.40
N LEU A 24 -9.22 -9.21 8.12
CA LEU A 24 -9.48 -7.78 8.41
C LEU A 24 -10.67 -7.24 7.60
N THR A 25 -10.74 -7.61 6.32
CA THR A 25 -11.85 -7.20 5.45
C THR A 25 -13.17 -7.80 5.92
N ARG A 26 -13.19 -9.05 6.41
CA ARG A 26 -14.42 -9.64 6.98
C ARG A 26 -14.97 -8.78 8.11
N GLU A 27 -14.12 -8.36 9.04
CA GLU A 27 -14.52 -7.48 10.15
C GLU A 27 -15.06 -6.13 9.63
N GLY A 28 -14.34 -5.47 8.73
CA GLY A 28 -14.79 -4.21 8.13
C GLY A 28 -16.11 -4.32 7.36
N VAL A 29 -16.34 -5.43 6.67
CA VAL A 29 -17.61 -5.67 5.97
C VAL A 29 -18.75 -5.85 6.96
N THR A 30 -18.54 -6.51 8.10
CA THR A 30 -19.58 -6.62 9.13
C THR A 30 -20.00 -5.27 9.71
N SER A 31 -19.14 -4.24 9.64
CA SER A 31 -19.46 -2.86 10.03
C SER A 31 -19.93 -1.97 8.87
N GLY A 32 -20.06 -2.53 7.66
CA GLY A 32 -20.61 -1.86 6.48
C GLY A 32 -19.60 -1.25 5.51
N SER A 33 -18.30 -1.56 5.63
CA SER A 33 -17.26 -1.18 4.66
C SER A 33 -17.22 -2.12 3.45
N LYS A 34 -16.55 -1.68 2.37
CA LYS A 34 -16.36 -2.49 1.15
C LYS A 34 -15.25 -3.54 1.30
N VAL A 35 -15.25 -4.52 0.39
CA VAL A 35 -14.37 -5.70 0.37
C VAL A 35 -12.93 -5.44 -0.11
N PHE A 36 -12.44 -4.20 -0.05
CA PHE A 36 -11.19 -3.80 -0.67
C PHE A 36 -10.07 -3.63 0.36
N GLY A 37 -8.89 -4.19 0.08
CA GLY A 37 -7.74 -4.12 0.97
C GLY A 37 -6.43 -3.89 0.24
N ALA A 38 -5.40 -3.59 1.03
CA ALA A 38 -4.05 -3.33 0.55
C ALA A 38 -3.01 -3.71 1.60
N ALA A 39 -1.79 -3.92 1.14
CA ALA A 39 -0.63 -4.16 1.98
C ALA A 39 0.59 -3.41 1.44
N ILE A 40 1.47 -3.02 2.35
CA ILE A 40 2.82 -2.56 2.06
C ILE A 40 3.76 -3.66 2.54
N LEU A 41 4.52 -4.25 1.62
CA LEU A 41 5.41 -5.37 1.86
C LEU A 41 6.87 -4.93 1.80
N SER A 42 7.75 -5.63 2.50
CA SER A 42 9.19 -5.49 2.35
C SER A 42 9.64 -5.89 0.96
N ALA A 43 10.37 -5.02 0.25
CA ALA A 43 10.99 -5.37 -1.03
C ALA A 43 12.04 -6.49 -0.88
N ALA A 44 12.67 -6.62 0.30
CA ALA A 44 13.70 -7.63 0.54
C ALA A 44 13.11 -9.02 0.82
N SER A 45 12.04 -9.13 1.61
CA SER A 45 11.51 -10.41 2.10
C SER A 45 10.07 -10.72 1.69
N LEU A 46 9.37 -9.75 1.09
CA LEU A 46 7.92 -9.79 0.82
C LEU A 46 7.05 -9.96 2.07
N ALA A 47 7.63 -9.84 3.28
CA ALA A 47 6.86 -9.84 4.52
C ALA A 47 6.05 -8.54 4.66
N PRO A 48 4.82 -8.57 5.20
CA PRO A 48 4.02 -7.36 5.38
C PRO A 48 4.62 -6.41 6.43
N TYR A 49 4.79 -5.14 6.07
CA TYR A 49 5.01 -4.05 7.03
C TYR A 49 3.68 -3.50 7.55
N THR A 50 2.70 -3.34 6.66
CA THR A 50 1.37 -2.83 7.00
C THR A 50 0.33 -3.53 6.15
N VAL A 51 -0.81 -3.88 6.77
CA VAL A 51 -1.99 -4.41 6.09
C VAL A 51 -3.21 -3.60 6.53
N ALA A 52 -4.06 -3.23 5.58
CA ALA A 52 -5.30 -2.50 5.87
C ALA A 52 -6.42 -2.85 4.90
N THR A 53 -7.65 -2.56 5.32
CA THR A 53 -8.87 -2.70 4.52
C THR A 53 -9.60 -1.36 4.44
N ASN A 54 -10.55 -1.25 3.54
CA ASN A 54 -11.45 -0.11 3.42
C ASN A 54 -12.11 0.21 4.77
N ASP A 55 -12.09 1.48 5.13
CA ASP A 55 -12.67 2.07 6.33
C ASP A 55 -13.51 3.30 5.96
N GLU A 56 -14.31 3.15 4.90
CA GLU A 56 -15.11 4.24 4.36
C GLU A 56 -16.18 4.77 5.32
N ARG A 57 -16.51 3.95 6.32
CA ARG A 57 -17.41 4.30 7.43
C ARG A 57 -16.83 5.38 8.31
N THR A 58 -15.52 5.38 8.51
CA THR A 58 -14.80 6.44 9.23
C THR A 58 -14.64 7.67 8.34
N SER A 59 -14.28 7.49 7.07
CA SER A 59 -14.22 8.56 6.07
C SER A 59 -14.31 8.01 4.67
N PRO A 60 -15.11 8.60 3.76
CA PRO A 60 -15.30 8.08 2.40
C PRO A 60 -13.99 8.00 1.57
N LEU A 61 -12.93 8.68 2.00
CA LEU A 61 -11.62 8.65 1.35
C LEU A 61 -10.75 7.45 1.78
N LEU A 62 -11.10 6.77 2.88
CA LEU A 62 -10.34 5.65 3.43
C LEU A 62 -10.65 4.35 2.70
N HIS A 63 -10.35 4.34 1.40
CA HIS A 63 -10.20 3.12 0.63
C HIS A 63 -9.07 2.27 1.20
N GLY A 64 -9.02 0.97 0.84
CA GLY A 64 -8.01 0.05 1.39
C GLY A 64 -6.58 0.57 1.21
N GLU A 65 -6.29 1.14 0.06
CA GLU A 65 -4.99 1.70 -0.31
C GLU A 65 -4.65 2.96 0.52
N ILE A 66 -5.56 3.93 0.59
CA ILE A 66 -5.35 5.15 1.36
C ILE A 66 -5.25 4.84 2.86
N ASN A 67 -6.11 3.95 3.37
CA ASN A 67 -6.03 3.51 4.76
C ASN A 67 -4.72 2.80 5.06
N CYS A 68 -4.22 1.97 4.14
CA CYS A 68 -2.93 1.30 4.28
C CYS A 68 -1.77 2.30 4.37
N ILE A 69 -1.77 3.31 3.48
CA ILE A 69 -0.79 4.41 3.51
C ILE A 69 -0.87 5.13 4.86
N GLN A 70 -2.06 5.55 5.30
CA GLN A 70 -2.24 6.25 6.57
C GLN A 70 -1.68 5.43 7.75
N LYS A 71 -2.03 4.14 7.83
CA LYS A 71 -1.52 3.25 8.88
C LYS A 71 -0.01 3.03 8.80
N PHE A 72 0.57 2.98 7.62
CA PHE A 72 2.02 2.85 7.46
C PHE A 72 2.75 4.05 8.08
N TYR A 73 2.28 5.27 7.81
CA TYR A 73 2.91 6.49 8.33
C TYR A 73 2.58 6.80 9.79
N THR A 74 1.47 6.29 10.34
CA THR A 74 0.97 6.70 11.67
C THR A 74 1.01 5.59 12.73
N VAL A 75 0.97 4.32 12.32
CA VAL A 75 0.88 3.17 13.25
C VAL A 75 2.07 2.23 13.09
N SER A 76 2.32 1.71 11.89
CA SER A 76 3.40 0.73 11.68
C SER A 76 4.78 1.38 11.77
N HIS A 77 4.94 2.56 11.18
CA HIS A 77 6.21 3.29 11.15
C HIS A 77 5.98 4.78 11.41
N PRO A 78 5.60 5.18 12.64
CA PRO A 78 5.35 6.58 12.98
C PRO A 78 6.62 7.44 12.95
N ASP A 79 7.76 6.87 13.32
CA ASP A 79 9.06 7.56 13.30
C ASP A 79 9.64 7.60 11.88
N PRO A 80 9.83 8.80 11.29
CA PRO A 80 10.46 8.94 9.97
C PRO A 80 11.89 8.41 9.91
N ALA A 81 12.64 8.41 11.01
CA ALA A 81 14.06 8.01 11.00
C ALA A 81 14.24 6.50 10.79
N SER A 82 13.27 5.69 11.21
CA SER A 82 13.29 4.22 11.09
C SER A 82 12.29 3.68 10.07
N ARG A 83 11.56 4.55 9.36
CA ARG A 83 10.54 4.13 8.39
C ARG A 83 11.20 3.59 7.12
N PRO A 84 10.79 2.41 6.62
CA PRO A 84 11.25 1.89 5.33
C PRO A 84 11.00 2.91 4.21
N SER A 85 11.96 3.09 3.30
CA SER A 85 11.80 3.98 2.14
C SER A 85 10.70 3.43 1.23
N PRO A 86 9.59 4.16 0.99
CA PRO A 86 8.51 3.70 0.11
C PRO A 86 8.99 3.30 -1.29
N GLY A 87 10.04 3.97 -1.79
CA GLY A 87 10.54 3.75 -3.14
C GLY A 87 11.58 2.64 -3.25
N ASP A 88 12.25 2.28 -2.15
CA ASP A 88 13.41 1.39 -2.20
C ASP A 88 13.26 0.13 -1.34
N ASP A 89 12.50 0.21 -0.25
CA ASP A 89 12.32 -0.88 0.71
C ASP A 89 10.91 -1.49 0.66
N CYS A 90 10.01 -0.93 -0.16
CA CYS A 90 8.59 -1.29 -0.14
C CYS A 90 8.05 -1.73 -1.51
N VAL A 91 7.12 -2.69 -1.46
CA VAL A 91 6.24 -3.07 -2.57
C VAL A 91 4.80 -2.80 -2.14
N PHE A 92 4.08 -2.01 -2.92
CA PHE A 92 2.67 -1.74 -2.67
C PHE A 92 1.80 -2.80 -3.33
N PHE A 93 0.86 -3.36 -2.58
CA PHE A 93 -0.08 -4.36 -3.05
C PHE A 93 -1.51 -3.91 -2.79
N ALA A 94 -2.37 -3.98 -3.81
CA ALA A 94 -3.81 -3.75 -3.68
C ALA A 94 -4.60 -4.96 -4.17
N THR A 95 -5.72 -5.29 -3.51
CA THR A 95 -6.57 -6.41 -3.94
C THR A 95 -7.39 -6.14 -5.20
N HIS A 96 -7.40 -4.89 -5.66
CA HIS A 96 -8.10 -4.45 -6.87
C HIS A 96 -7.30 -3.33 -7.55
N GLU A 97 -7.64 -3.04 -8.81
CA GLU A 97 -7.08 -1.89 -9.52
C GLU A 97 -7.42 -0.58 -8.76
N PRO A 98 -6.41 0.20 -8.33
CA PRO A 98 -6.67 1.40 -7.56
C PRO A 98 -7.42 2.46 -8.36
N CYS A 99 -8.42 3.10 -7.74
CA CYS A 99 -9.11 4.24 -8.35
C CYS A 99 -8.17 5.46 -8.46
N SER A 100 -8.59 6.49 -9.20
CA SER A 100 -7.77 7.70 -9.45
C SER A 100 -7.25 8.38 -8.17
N LEU A 101 -8.05 8.39 -7.10
CA LEU A 101 -7.63 8.86 -5.78
C LEU A 101 -6.47 8.01 -5.22
N CYS A 102 -6.65 6.70 -5.20
CA CYS A 102 -5.70 5.76 -4.61
C CYS A 102 -4.40 5.72 -5.40
N LEU A 103 -4.49 5.71 -6.73
CA LEU A 103 -3.34 5.77 -7.63
C LEU A 103 -2.48 7.02 -7.36
N SER A 104 -3.14 8.17 -7.19
CA SER A 104 -2.46 9.42 -6.82
C SER A 104 -1.83 9.31 -5.44
N GLY A 105 -2.56 8.81 -4.44
CA GLY A 105 -2.04 8.63 -3.08
C GLY A 105 -0.79 7.75 -3.02
N ILE A 106 -0.78 6.64 -3.75
CA ILE A 106 0.38 5.72 -3.87
C ILE A 106 1.57 6.47 -4.50
N THR A 107 1.34 7.16 -5.61
CA THR A 107 2.39 7.90 -6.33
C THR A 107 3.00 9.02 -5.46
N TRP A 108 2.16 9.84 -4.83
CA TRP A 108 2.60 10.95 -3.98
C TRP A 108 3.28 10.49 -2.68
N SER A 109 3.01 9.25 -2.24
CA SER A 109 3.71 8.64 -1.10
C SER A 109 5.09 8.08 -1.47
N GLY A 110 5.46 8.08 -2.76
CA GLY A 110 6.79 7.68 -3.23
C GLY A 110 6.95 6.18 -3.49
N PHE A 111 5.88 5.39 -3.49
CA PHE A 111 5.94 3.97 -3.85
C PHE A 111 6.19 3.81 -5.35
N LYS A 112 7.27 3.11 -5.72
CA LYS A 112 7.66 2.87 -7.11
C LYS A 112 7.10 1.58 -7.70
N GLU A 113 6.82 0.61 -6.84
CA GLU A 113 6.31 -0.71 -7.23
C GLU A 113 4.89 -0.92 -6.70
N LEU A 114 3.96 -1.09 -7.63
CA LEU A 114 2.56 -1.41 -7.36
C LEU A 114 2.16 -2.69 -8.08
N TYR A 115 1.62 -3.63 -7.33
CA TYR A 115 0.94 -4.82 -7.83
C TYR A 115 -0.52 -4.81 -7.41
N PHE A 116 -1.40 -5.26 -8.30
CA PHE A 116 -2.79 -5.45 -7.97
C PHE A 116 -3.39 -6.68 -8.65
N LEU A 117 -4.43 -7.24 -8.04
CA LEU A 117 -5.26 -8.27 -8.65
C LEU A 117 -6.38 -7.57 -9.46
N SER A 118 -6.57 -7.92 -10.73
CA SER A 118 -7.71 -7.43 -11.52
C SER A 118 -8.76 -8.53 -11.62
N LEU A 119 -10.04 -8.20 -11.36
CA LEU A 119 -11.18 -9.12 -11.42
C LEU A 119 -11.99 -8.97 -12.72
N LEU A 120 -11.36 -8.65 -13.85
CA LEU A 120 -12.01 -8.80 -15.15
C LEU A 120 -11.83 -10.24 -15.61
N GLU A 121 -12.82 -11.08 -15.26
CA GLU A 121 -12.95 -12.52 -15.57
C GLU A 121 -11.77 -13.41 -15.16
N PHE A 122 -11.80 -13.93 -13.92
CA PHE A 122 -11.16 -15.18 -13.46
C PHE A 122 -9.77 -15.56 -14.01
N THR A 123 -8.94 -14.57 -14.35
CA THR A 123 -7.55 -14.73 -14.75
C THR A 123 -6.75 -13.75 -13.91
N ALA A 124 -6.08 -14.27 -12.88
CA ALA A 124 -5.24 -13.48 -11.99
C ALA A 124 -4.00 -12.97 -12.75
N LEU A 125 -4.16 -11.92 -13.56
CA LEU A 125 -3.04 -11.18 -14.13
C LEU A 125 -2.65 -10.10 -13.14
N CYS A 126 -1.63 -10.37 -12.35
CA CYS A 126 -0.97 -9.36 -11.55
C CYS A 126 -0.32 -8.34 -12.51
N ARG A 127 -0.84 -7.12 -12.56
CA ARG A 127 -0.26 -6.04 -13.38
C ARG A 127 0.73 -5.23 -12.54
N ARG A 128 1.89 -4.95 -13.12
CA ARG A 128 2.89 -4.02 -12.55
C ARG A 128 2.75 -2.67 -13.25
N THR A 129 2.58 -1.61 -12.48
CA THR A 129 2.74 -0.24 -12.98
C THR A 129 3.97 0.35 -12.31
N SER A 130 4.91 0.85 -13.11
CA SER A 130 6.08 1.58 -12.61
C SER A 130 5.83 3.08 -12.76
N PHE A 131 5.94 3.82 -11.66
CA PHE A 131 5.83 5.28 -11.66
C PHE A 131 7.22 5.92 -11.74
N ALA A 132 7.38 6.92 -12.60
CA ALA A 132 8.53 7.82 -12.55
C ALA A 132 8.18 9.00 -11.64
N VAL A 133 8.79 9.06 -10.45
CA VAL A 133 8.64 10.20 -9.53
C VAL A 133 9.88 11.10 -9.68
N SER A 134 9.68 12.39 -9.96
CA SER A 134 10.77 13.37 -10.04
C SER A 134 11.44 13.58 -8.67
N PRO A 135 12.76 13.87 -8.59
CA PRO A 135 13.54 13.74 -7.36
C PRO A 135 13.31 14.80 -6.27
N THR A 136 12.30 15.65 -6.38
CA THR A 136 12.20 16.85 -5.53
C THR A 136 10.92 16.87 -4.70
N TYR A 137 10.98 16.23 -3.54
CA TYR A 137 10.18 16.64 -2.39
C TYR A 137 11.10 16.70 -1.16
N HIS A 138 11.57 17.90 -0.85
CA HIS A 138 12.06 18.25 0.47
C HIS A 138 10.92 18.94 1.20
N GLY A 139 10.44 18.33 2.28
CA GLY A 139 9.40 18.91 3.13
C GLY A 139 9.83 20.28 3.68
N PRO A 140 8.88 21.09 4.18
CA PRO A 140 9.20 22.43 4.65
C PRO A 140 10.09 22.34 5.89
N HIS A 141 11.34 22.79 5.76
CA HIS A 141 12.16 23.13 6.91
C HIS A 141 11.47 24.26 7.67
N GLY A 142 11.23 24.04 8.97
CA GLY A 142 10.67 25.03 9.87
C GLY A 142 11.52 26.29 9.86
N HIS A 143 10.88 27.41 9.54
CA HIS A 143 11.46 28.73 9.75
C HIS A 143 11.26 29.09 11.22
N ASP A 144 12.35 29.10 11.98
CA ASP A 144 12.42 29.70 13.31
C ASP A 144 12.49 31.25 13.13
N PRO A 145 11.72 32.07 13.87
CA PRO A 145 11.81 33.51 13.75
C PRO A 145 12.84 34.05 14.73
N ALA A 146 13.94 34.60 14.22
CA ALA A 146 14.83 35.47 14.97
C ALA A 146 15.46 36.51 14.02
N GLY A 147 15.13 37.79 14.24
CA GLY A 147 15.67 38.94 13.50
C GLY A 147 14.69 40.10 13.45
#